data_AF-V9L7D8-F1
#
_entry.id   AF-V9L7D8-F1
#
_cell.length_a   1.000
_cell.length_b   1.000
_cell.length_c   1.000
_cell.angle_alpha   90.00
_cell.angle_beta   90.00
_cell.angle_gamma   90.00
#
_symmetry.space_group_name_H-M   'P 1'
#
loop_
_entity.id
_entity.type
_entity.pdbx_description
1 polymer ?
#
loop_
_entity_poly.entity_id
_entity_poly.type
_entity_poly.pdbx_seq_one_letter_code
_entity_poly.pdbx_strand_id
1 'polypeptide(L)'
;MAAGQEDGTYYLEQVSIVEDSEDDFQYEEIPPDDYLGFLAEDEDFQFTVKSVEEQNEDTKAATQQGELILKPTLSHRPEVVDDFLRNFLIKMGMMKTLDCFQTEWYEMLQRGILNIDDMGFVPDVYTHNQLLDNRIASLKKELENYKAASHKAGEILIKLRKERDFHRMHHKRVAQEKNKLINDIKRLKKHYASYEPTLSELTNKYHNALKQKMLTSLEKDRAVGQLSGLQATLRTMNCGQDNIIPLISGYKTYRECKTFACTQKTVNEIRGQKNDEPSNDSRELPKKPQKTVEQKHSKDSEFPR
;
A
#
# COMPACT_ATOMS: atom_id res chain seq x y z
N MET A 1 11.32 -62.46 16.67
CA MET A 1 10.35 -61.50 16.10
C MET A 1 9.59 -60.93 17.28
N ALA A 2 9.84 -59.71 17.71
CA ALA A 2 9.56 -58.42 17.05
C ALA A 2 8.06 -58.05 17.19
N ALA A 3 7.68 -56.84 17.61
CA ALA A 3 8.46 -55.65 17.94
C ALA A 3 7.93 -54.99 19.24
N GLY A 4 8.79 -54.33 20.00
CA GLY A 4 8.38 -53.52 21.15
C GLY A 4 7.77 -52.21 20.67
N GLN A 5 6.71 -51.75 21.35
CA GLN A 5 6.25 -50.37 21.22
C GLN A 5 7.26 -49.46 21.91
N GLU A 6 7.94 -48.63 21.13
CA GLU A 6 8.71 -47.51 21.66
C GLU A 6 7.72 -46.39 22.02
N ASP A 7 7.50 -46.18 23.32
CA ASP A 7 6.80 -45.01 23.85
C ASP A 7 7.64 -43.76 23.56
N GLY A 8 7.45 -43.22 22.36
CA GLY A 8 8.08 -41.99 21.89
C GLY A 8 7.76 -40.84 22.83
N THR A 9 8.70 -40.52 23.73
CA THR A 9 8.56 -39.41 24.66
C THR A 9 8.68 -38.11 23.87
N TYR A 10 7.57 -37.41 23.66
CA TYR A 10 7.55 -36.13 22.97
C TYR A 10 8.02 -35.01 23.90
N TYR A 11 9.09 -34.32 23.52
CA TYR A 11 9.58 -33.14 24.21
C TYR A 11 9.09 -31.88 23.47
N LEU A 12 8.64 -30.88 24.21
CA LEU A 12 8.38 -29.55 23.63
C LEU A 12 9.73 -28.88 23.35
N GLU A 13 10.08 -28.75 22.08
CA GLU A 13 11.22 -27.93 21.67
C GLU A 13 10.91 -26.46 22.01
N GLN A 14 11.67 -25.89 22.94
CA GLN A 14 11.59 -24.47 23.27
C GLN A 14 12.21 -23.67 22.13
N VAL A 15 11.42 -23.43 21.08
CA VAL A 15 11.78 -22.49 20.02
C VAL A 15 11.83 -21.10 20.64
N SER A 16 13.04 -20.65 21.00
CA SER A 16 13.27 -19.24 21.28
C SER A 16 13.01 -18.48 19.99
N ILE A 17 11.82 -17.87 19.91
CA ILE A 17 11.59 -16.77 19.00
C ILE A 17 12.68 -15.77 19.34
N VAL A 18 13.61 -15.56 18.42
CA VAL A 18 14.50 -14.40 18.48
C VAL A 18 13.57 -13.21 18.30
N GLU A 19 13.18 -12.62 19.42
CA GLU A 19 12.76 -11.23 19.45
C GLU A 19 13.99 -10.46 18.96
N ASP A 20 13.98 -10.13 17.66
CA ASP A 20 14.80 -9.05 17.10
C ASP A 20 14.30 -7.76 17.78
N SER A 21 14.78 -7.57 19.02
CA SER A 21 14.57 -6.41 19.87
C SER A 21 15.40 -5.25 19.33
N GLU A 22 15.08 -4.84 18.11
CA GLU A 22 15.36 -3.51 17.57
C GLU A 22 14.07 -2.67 17.68
N ASP A 23 13.55 -2.51 18.90
CA ASP A 23 12.49 -1.53 19.21
C ASP A 23 13.08 -0.11 19.27
N ASP A 24 13.73 0.28 18.17
CA ASP A 24 14.21 1.63 17.88
C ASP A 24 13.29 2.29 16.81
N PHE A 25 12.20 1.60 16.43
CA PHE A 25 11.23 2.01 15.43
C PHE A 25 10.01 2.63 16.10
N GLN A 26 10.13 3.92 16.46
CA GLN A 26 9.01 4.70 16.93
C GLN A 26 7.93 4.82 15.84
N TYR A 27 6.84 4.08 16.01
CA TYR A 27 5.66 4.17 15.15
C TYR A 27 5.02 5.56 15.30
N GLU A 28 5.05 6.34 14.23
CA GLU A 28 4.39 7.65 14.16
C GLU A 28 2.88 7.40 14.02
N GLU A 29 2.09 7.77 15.03
CA GLU A 29 0.63 7.63 15.00
C GLU A 29 0.06 8.46 13.85
N ILE A 30 -0.49 7.77 12.83
CA ILE A 30 -1.11 8.42 11.67
C ILE A 30 -2.37 9.15 12.17
N PRO A 31 -2.48 10.49 12.00
CA PRO A 31 -3.69 11.21 12.38
C PRO A 31 -4.92 10.65 11.64
N PRO A 32 -6.09 10.52 12.30
CA PRO A 32 -7.26 9.89 11.70
C PRO A 32 -7.76 10.59 10.42
N ASP A 33 -7.39 11.85 10.20
CA ASP A 33 -7.77 12.65 9.03
C ASP A 33 -6.96 12.31 7.75
N ASP A 34 -5.78 11.69 7.86
CA ASP A 34 -4.93 11.38 6.69
C ASP A 34 -5.31 10.05 5.99
N TYR A 35 -6.28 9.32 6.56
CA TYR A 35 -6.86 8.11 5.96
C TYR A 35 -7.62 8.36 4.65
N LEU A 36 -8.00 9.60 4.34
CA LEU A 36 -8.73 9.93 3.11
C LEU A 36 -7.94 9.70 1.81
N GLY A 37 -6.62 9.55 1.89
CA GLY A 37 -5.74 9.45 0.71
C GLY A 37 -5.51 8.03 0.15
N PHE A 38 -5.81 6.97 0.92
CA PHE A 38 -5.49 5.58 0.53
C PHE A 38 -6.73 4.73 0.19
N LEU A 39 -7.94 5.24 0.41
CA LEU A 39 -9.25 4.61 0.18
C LEU A 39 -9.62 4.38 -1.31
N ALA A 40 -8.68 3.87 -2.11
CA ALA A 40 -8.89 3.44 -3.50
C ALA A 40 -8.89 1.90 -3.66
N GLU A 41 -8.49 1.14 -2.64
CA GLU A 41 -8.55 -0.34 -2.65
C GLU A 41 -8.87 -0.95 -1.25
N ASP A 42 -9.37 -0.14 -0.30
CA ASP A 42 -9.60 -0.49 1.11
C ASP A 42 -10.91 -1.26 1.40
N GLU A 43 -11.25 -2.27 0.60
CA GLU A 43 -12.24 -3.26 1.04
C GLU A 43 -11.62 -4.34 1.95
N ASP A 44 -10.31 -4.63 1.84
CA ASP A 44 -9.71 -5.84 2.40
C ASP A 44 -9.64 -5.86 3.95
N PHE A 45 -9.29 -4.75 4.60
CA PHE A 45 -9.20 -4.72 6.08
C PHE A 45 -10.56 -4.77 6.76
N GLN A 46 -11.54 -3.94 6.34
CA GLN A 46 -12.89 -4.00 6.91
C GLN A 46 -13.59 -5.32 6.59
N PHE A 47 -13.38 -5.89 5.38
CA PHE A 47 -13.91 -7.20 5.03
C PHE A 47 -13.28 -8.32 5.88
N THR A 48 -11.96 -8.24 6.13
CA THR A 48 -11.27 -9.18 7.02
C THR A 48 -11.77 -9.08 8.46
N VAL A 49 -11.91 -7.88 9.03
CA VAL A 49 -12.44 -7.70 10.38
C VAL A 49 -13.88 -8.21 10.48
N LYS A 50 -14.75 -7.86 9.53
CA LYS A 50 -16.13 -8.36 9.49
C LYS A 50 -16.21 -9.87 9.32
N SER A 51 -15.38 -10.47 8.46
CA SER A 51 -15.31 -11.95 8.33
C SER A 51 -14.81 -12.63 9.61
N VAL A 52 -13.89 -12.00 10.36
CA VAL A 52 -13.41 -12.53 11.64
C VAL A 52 -14.48 -12.38 12.72
N GLU A 53 -15.18 -11.25 12.80
CA GLU A 53 -16.31 -11.05 13.72
C GLU A 53 -17.47 -12.00 13.38
N GLU A 54 -17.86 -12.12 12.11
CA GLU A 54 -18.90 -13.03 11.62
C GLU A 54 -18.56 -14.50 11.95
N GLN A 55 -17.32 -14.96 11.72
CA GLN A 55 -16.92 -16.31 12.15
C GLN A 55 -16.83 -16.47 13.68
N ASN A 56 -16.57 -15.41 14.43
CA ASN A 56 -16.58 -15.44 15.90
C ASN A 56 -18.02 -15.48 16.44
N GLU A 57 -18.96 -14.77 15.82
CA GLU A 57 -20.39 -14.86 16.15
C GLU A 57 -21.02 -16.17 15.68
N ASP A 58 -20.67 -16.71 14.51
CA ASP A 58 -21.09 -18.04 14.06
C ASP A 58 -20.56 -19.16 14.99
N THR A 59 -19.30 -19.06 15.43
CA THR A 59 -18.76 -20.04 16.39
C THR A 59 -19.40 -19.89 17.76
N LYS A 60 -19.66 -18.67 18.26
CA LYS A 60 -20.45 -18.45 19.49
C LYS A 60 -21.88 -18.97 19.35
N ALA A 61 -22.54 -18.76 18.21
CA ALA A 61 -23.90 -19.24 17.95
C ALA A 61 -23.94 -20.76 17.87
N ALA A 62 -22.95 -21.39 17.24
CA ALA A 62 -22.77 -22.84 17.22
C ALA A 62 -22.47 -23.41 18.63
N THR A 63 -21.69 -22.69 19.45
CA THR A 63 -21.45 -23.05 20.86
C THR A 63 -22.73 -22.94 21.68
N GLN A 64 -23.49 -21.83 21.56
CA GLN A 64 -24.75 -21.63 22.30
C GLN A 64 -25.85 -22.61 21.87
N GLN A 65 -25.95 -22.95 20.57
CA GLN A 65 -26.82 -24.05 20.11
C GLN A 65 -26.35 -25.41 20.62
N GLY A 66 -25.05 -25.63 20.76
CA GLY A 66 -24.48 -26.83 21.38
C GLY A 66 -24.69 -26.91 22.89
N GLU A 67 -24.81 -25.77 23.58
CA GLU A 67 -24.93 -25.66 25.04
C GLU A 67 -26.39 -25.72 25.53
N LEU A 68 -27.36 -25.31 24.68
CA LEU A 68 -28.79 -25.58 24.89
C LEU A 68 -29.18 -27.05 24.67
N ILE A 69 -28.33 -27.85 23.99
CA ILE A 69 -28.40 -29.31 24.05
C ILE A 69 -27.71 -29.74 25.34
N LEU A 70 -28.42 -29.58 26.46
CA LEU A 70 -28.15 -30.35 27.67
C LEU A 70 -28.06 -31.83 27.24
N LYS A 71 -26.84 -32.38 27.22
CA LYS A 71 -26.63 -33.81 26.99
C LYS A 71 -27.54 -34.52 28.00
N PRO A 72 -28.57 -35.27 27.56
CA PRO A 72 -29.35 -36.03 28.52
C PRO A 72 -28.36 -36.94 29.23
N THR A 73 -28.25 -36.81 30.55
CA THR A 73 -27.45 -37.72 31.34
C THR A 73 -27.99 -39.11 31.05
N LEU A 74 -27.25 -39.87 30.24
CA LEU A 74 -27.68 -41.17 29.75
C LEU A 74 -27.77 -42.08 30.96
N SER A 75 -28.97 -42.14 31.56
CA SER A 75 -29.37 -43.24 32.41
C SER A 75 -29.09 -44.49 31.58
N HIS A 76 -28.07 -45.25 31.99
CA HIS A 76 -27.54 -46.38 31.27
C HIS A 76 -28.57 -47.51 31.31
N ARG A 77 -29.61 -47.37 30.48
CA ARG A 77 -30.56 -48.42 30.17
C ARG A 77 -29.76 -49.49 29.45
N PRO A 78 -29.55 -50.66 30.05
CA PRO A 78 -28.76 -51.70 29.39
C PRO A 78 -29.45 -52.08 28.07
N GLU A 79 -28.67 -52.17 27.00
CA GLU A 79 -29.18 -52.51 25.68
C GLU A 79 -29.76 -53.93 25.70
N VAL A 80 -30.92 -54.11 25.07
CA VAL A 80 -31.51 -55.43 24.86
C VAL A 80 -30.74 -56.11 23.72
N VAL A 81 -30.55 -57.42 23.81
CA VAL A 81 -29.70 -58.18 22.86
C VAL A 81 -30.15 -58.05 21.40
N ASP A 82 -31.44 -57.85 21.13
CA ASP A 82 -31.96 -57.68 19.77
C ASP A 82 -31.59 -56.31 19.16
N ASP A 83 -31.71 -55.22 19.92
CA ASP A 83 -31.22 -53.88 19.53
C ASP A 83 -29.72 -53.89 19.25
N PHE A 84 -28.95 -54.54 20.11
CA PHE A 84 -27.51 -54.67 19.90
C PHE A 84 -27.15 -55.44 18.63
N LEU A 85 -27.81 -56.59 18.37
CA LEU A 85 -27.58 -57.35 17.14
C LEU A 85 -27.97 -56.56 15.89
N ARG A 86 -29.07 -55.80 15.94
CA ARG A 86 -29.44 -54.86 14.86
C ARG A 86 -28.34 -53.82 14.64
N ASN A 87 -27.92 -53.12 15.69
CA ASN A 87 -26.88 -52.09 15.63
C ASN A 87 -25.52 -52.63 15.15
N PHE A 88 -25.15 -53.83 15.59
CA PHE A 88 -23.93 -54.53 15.18
C PHE A 88 -23.94 -54.88 13.69
N LEU A 89 -25.01 -55.51 13.20
CA LEU A 89 -25.12 -55.89 11.79
C LEU A 89 -25.16 -54.66 10.87
N ILE A 90 -25.80 -53.57 11.30
CA ILE A 90 -25.76 -52.28 10.61
C ILE A 90 -24.32 -51.71 10.60
N LYS A 91 -23.64 -51.64 11.74
CA LYS A 91 -22.26 -51.12 11.88
C LYS A 91 -21.26 -51.92 11.02
N MET A 92 -21.48 -53.23 10.87
CA MET A 92 -20.65 -54.12 10.03
C MET A 92 -21.12 -54.19 8.57
N GLY A 93 -22.17 -53.47 8.17
CA GLY A 93 -22.69 -53.46 6.80
C GLY A 93 -23.36 -54.76 6.34
N MET A 94 -23.71 -55.65 7.26
CA MET A 94 -24.25 -56.99 6.99
C MET A 94 -25.77 -56.98 6.71
N MET A 95 -26.21 -56.11 5.78
CA MET A 95 -27.63 -55.82 5.55
C MET A 95 -28.49 -57.06 5.22
N LYS A 96 -27.97 -58.00 4.40
CA LYS A 96 -28.71 -59.23 4.09
C LYS A 96 -28.94 -60.12 5.32
N THR A 97 -27.95 -60.18 6.21
CA THR A 97 -28.05 -60.93 7.48
C THR A 97 -29.01 -60.23 8.44
N LEU A 98 -29.03 -58.89 8.45
CA LEU A 98 -30.00 -58.09 9.18
C LEU A 98 -31.44 -58.36 8.70
N ASP A 99 -31.68 -58.39 7.38
CA ASP A 99 -33.02 -58.62 6.82
C ASP A 99 -33.53 -60.04 7.16
N CYS A 100 -32.67 -61.07 7.02
CA CYS A 100 -33.00 -62.43 7.44
C CYS A 100 -33.29 -62.50 8.95
N PHE A 101 -32.39 -61.95 9.77
CA PHE A 101 -32.55 -61.91 11.22
C PHE A 101 -33.84 -61.23 11.63
N GLN A 102 -34.16 -60.05 11.09
CA GLN A 102 -35.41 -59.34 11.39
C GLN A 102 -36.64 -60.17 11.00
N THR A 103 -36.63 -60.81 9.83
CA THR A 103 -37.75 -61.63 9.35
C THR A 103 -38.01 -62.82 10.27
N GLU A 104 -36.96 -63.60 10.58
CA GLU A 104 -37.03 -64.75 11.49
C GLU A 104 -37.42 -64.31 12.92
N TRP A 105 -36.87 -63.19 13.39
CA TRP A 105 -37.15 -62.63 14.71
C TRP A 105 -38.63 -62.27 14.90
N TYR A 106 -39.21 -61.52 13.96
CA TYR A 106 -40.64 -61.18 14.01
C TYR A 106 -41.54 -62.40 13.82
N GLU A 107 -41.12 -63.41 13.04
CA GLU A 107 -41.86 -64.67 12.93
C GLU A 107 -41.86 -65.46 14.25
N MET A 108 -40.72 -65.59 14.92
CA MET A 108 -40.62 -66.29 16.22
C MET A 108 -41.38 -65.57 17.33
N LEU A 109 -41.42 -64.23 17.30
CA LEU A 109 -42.23 -63.42 18.21
C LEU A 109 -43.74 -63.63 17.97
N GLN A 110 -44.20 -63.60 16.72
CA GLN A 110 -45.62 -63.83 16.38
C GLN A 110 -46.09 -65.25 16.69
N ARG A 111 -45.20 -66.25 16.60
CA ARG A 111 -45.47 -67.63 17.01
C ARG A 111 -45.49 -67.83 18.54
N GLY A 112 -45.17 -66.81 19.34
CA GLY A 112 -45.16 -66.88 20.80
C GLY A 112 -44.06 -67.78 21.38
N ILE A 113 -43.02 -68.07 20.59
CA ILE A 113 -41.89 -68.92 21.02
C ILE A 113 -40.86 -68.10 21.80
N LEU A 114 -40.83 -66.79 21.57
CA LEU A 114 -39.84 -65.87 22.12
C LEU A 114 -40.51 -64.88 23.10
N ASN A 115 -40.26 -65.06 24.39
CA ASN A 115 -40.68 -64.12 25.42
C ASN A 115 -39.73 -62.91 25.41
N ILE A 116 -40.27 -61.70 25.26
CA ILE A 116 -39.48 -60.46 25.33
C ILE A 116 -38.86 -60.30 26.72
N ASP A 117 -39.55 -60.72 27.78
CA ASP A 117 -39.11 -60.61 29.17
C ASP A 117 -37.96 -61.57 29.53
N ASP A 118 -37.76 -62.65 28.77
CA ASP A 118 -36.63 -63.59 28.93
C ASP A 118 -35.37 -63.12 28.17
N MET A 119 -35.45 -62.03 27.41
CA MET A 119 -34.27 -61.48 26.74
C MET A 119 -33.31 -60.84 27.74
N GLY A 120 -32.15 -61.46 27.89
CA GLY A 120 -31.03 -60.88 28.62
C GLY A 120 -30.57 -59.55 28.04
N PHE A 121 -29.93 -58.76 28.91
CA PHE A 121 -29.23 -57.55 28.53
C PHE A 121 -27.84 -57.84 27.99
N VAL A 122 -27.33 -56.93 27.15
CA VAL A 122 -25.96 -56.98 26.64
C VAL A 122 -24.96 -56.77 27.80
N PRO A 123 -23.87 -57.55 27.89
CA PRO A 123 -22.85 -57.35 28.90
C PRO A 123 -22.20 -55.96 28.83
N ASP A 124 -22.11 -55.30 29.99
CA ASP A 124 -21.63 -53.92 30.18
C ASP A 124 -20.20 -53.66 29.63
N VAL A 125 -19.39 -54.71 29.50
CA VAL A 125 -18.05 -54.63 28.90
C VAL A 125 -18.12 -54.24 27.41
N TYR A 126 -19.15 -54.68 26.67
CA TYR A 126 -19.30 -54.34 25.26
C TYR A 126 -19.75 -52.88 25.07
N THR A 127 -20.78 -52.44 25.82
CA THR A 127 -21.24 -51.05 25.81
C THR A 127 -20.11 -50.10 26.22
N HIS A 128 -19.32 -50.46 27.23
CA HIS A 128 -18.12 -49.72 27.63
C HIS A 128 -17.09 -49.61 26.49
N ASN A 129 -16.75 -50.72 25.83
CA ASN A 129 -15.81 -50.70 24.69
C ASN A 129 -16.32 -49.85 23.52
N GLN A 130 -17.62 -49.89 23.22
CA GLN A 130 -18.23 -49.02 22.21
C GLN A 130 -18.17 -47.53 22.59
N LEU A 131 -18.34 -47.19 23.87
CA LEU A 131 -18.15 -45.83 24.37
C LEU A 131 -16.68 -45.38 24.27
N LEU A 132 -15.73 -46.27 24.56
CA LEU A 132 -14.29 -46.00 24.39
C LEU A 132 -13.92 -45.78 22.93
N ASP A 133 -14.39 -46.64 22.00
CA ASP A 133 -14.20 -46.48 20.55
C ASP A 133 -14.76 -45.13 20.07
N ASN A 134 -15.98 -44.79 20.48
CA ASN A 134 -16.60 -43.50 20.16
C ASN A 134 -15.79 -42.32 20.73
N ARG A 135 -15.25 -42.44 21.95
CA ARG A 135 -14.40 -41.40 22.54
C ARG A 135 -13.08 -41.27 21.77
N ILE A 136 -12.42 -42.38 21.41
CA ILE A 136 -11.20 -42.40 20.59
C ILE A 136 -11.47 -41.75 19.23
N ALA A 137 -12.60 -42.05 18.57
CA ALA A 137 -12.99 -41.43 17.31
C ALA A 137 -13.21 -39.91 17.46
N SER A 138 -13.89 -39.48 18.52
CA SER A 138 -14.08 -38.04 18.82
C SER A 138 -12.75 -37.33 19.07
N LEU A 139 -11.86 -37.90 19.89
CA LEU A 139 -10.53 -37.34 20.20
C LEU A 139 -9.63 -37.26 18.97
N LYS A 140 -9.67 -38.27 18.09
CA LYS A 140 -8.95 -38.22 16.80
C LYS A 140 -9.46 -37.09 15.91
N LYS A 141 -10.78 -36.87 15.84
CA LYS A 141 -11.38 -35.76 15.09
C LYS A 141 -11.01 -34.40 15.70
N GLU A 142 -11.09 -34.26 17.03
CA GLU A 142 -10.65 -33.06 17.75
C GLU A 142 -9.17 -32.75 17.46
N LEU A 143 -8.29 -33.77 17.52
CA LEU A 143 -6.86 -33.64 17.25
C LEU A 143 -6.54 -33.20 15.80
N GLU A 144 -7.21 -33.76 14.80
CA GLU A 144 -7.04 -33.31 13.40
C GLU A 144 -7.60 -31.90 13.18
N ASN A 145 -8.69 -31.51 13.84
CA ASN A 145 -9.18 -30.14 13.83
C ASN A 145 -8.15 -29.16 14.42
N TYR A 146 -7.52 -29.49 15.55
CA TYR A 146 -6.48 -28.65 16.17
C TYR A 146 -5.22 -28.55 15.28
N LYS A 147 -4.81 -29.65 14.62
CA LYS A 147 -3.73 -29.60 13.61
C LYS A 147 -4.06 -28.66 12.45
N ALA A 148 -5.27 -28.76 11.89
CA ALA A 148 -5.71 -27.91 10.79
C ALA A 148 -5.76 -26.43 11.20
N ALA A 149 -6.28 -26.13 12.39
CA ALA A 149 -6.30 -24.77 12.95
C ALA A 149 -4.89 -24.22 13.19
N SER A 150 -3.99 -25.03 13.75
CA SER A 150 -2.57 -24.67 13.95
C SER A 150 -1.86 -24.39 12.62
N HIS A 151 -2.09 -25.21 11.60
CA HIS A 151 -1.52 -25.00 10.26
C HIS A 151 -2.02 -23.69 9.63
N LYS A 152 -3.35 -23.45 9.65
CA LYS A 152 -3.97 -22.20 9.17
C LYS A 152 -3.41 -20.97 9.90
N ALA A 153 -3.24 -21.05 11.23
CA ALA A 153 -2.62 -19.98 12.01
C ALA A 153 -1.15 -19.72 11.60
N GLY A 154 -0.37 -20.78 11.36
CA GLY A 154 0.99 -20.69 10.83
C GLY A 154 1.07 -20.02 9.45
N GLU A 155 0.16 -20.36 8.53
CA GLU A 155 0.07 -19.69 7.22
C GLU A 155 -0.25 -18.20 7.33
N ILE A 156 -1.19 -17.83 8.21
CA ILE A 156 -1.55 -16.43 8.48
C ILE A 156 -0.36 -15.67 9.08
N LEU A 157 0.35 -16.26 10.04
CA LEU A 157 1.56 -15.65 10.63
C LEU A 157 2.62 -15.37 9.56
N ILE A 158 2.86 -16.31 8.63
CA ILE A 158 3.80 -16.11 7.51
C ILE A 158 3.37 -14.96 6.59
N LYS A 159 2.06 -14.81 6.31
CA LYS A 159 1.54 -13.68 5.53
C LYS A 159 1.74 -12.35 6.26
N LEU A 160 1.30 -12.25 7.51
CA LEU A 160 1.45 -11.03 8.33
C LEU A 160 2.92 -10.62 8.51
N ARG A 161 3.83 -11.60 8.67
CA ARG A 161 5.27 -11.34 8.74
C ARG A 161 5.80 -10.71 7.44
N LYS A 162 5.40 -11.24 6.28
CA LYS A 162 5.79 -10.68 4.96
C LYS A 162 5.27 -9.25 4.78
N GLU A 163 4.03 -8.98 5.19
CA GLU A 163 3.44 -7.64 5.05
C GLU A 163 4.11 -6.61 5.97
N ARG A 164 4.34 -6.99 7.24
CA ARG A 164 5.15 -6.21 8.19
C ARG A 164 6.55 -5.90 7.61
N ASP A 165 7.21 -6.90 7.04
CA ASP A 165 8.56 -6.75 6.48
C ASP A 165 8.55 -5.89 5.20
N PHE A 166 7.50 -5.99 4.38
CA PHE A 166 7.26 -5.12 3.24
C PHE A 166 7.09 -3.66 3.68
N HIS A 167 6.22 -3.37 4.65
CA HIS A 167 6.05 -2.02 5.20
C HIS A 167 7.34 -1.49 5.83
N ARG A 168 8.07 -2.29 6.63
CA ARG A 168 9.36 -1.89 7.24
C ARG A 168 10.40 -1.54 6.16
N MET A 169 10.48 -2.32 5.09
CA MET A 169 11.39 -2.07 3.96
C MET A 169 10.95 -0.87 3.11
N HIS A 170 9.65 -0.69 2.89
CA HIS A 170 9.09 0.43 2.15
C HIS A 170 9.32 1.75 2.90
N HIS A 171 9.00 1.81 4.19
CA HIS A 171 9.27 2.97 5.04
C HIS A 171 10.76 3.33 5.05
N LYS A 172 11.66 2.34 5.21
CA LYS A 172 13.12 2.56 5.14
C LYS A 172 13.54 3.18 3.79
N ARG A 173 12.97 2.74 2.67
CA ARG A 173 13.22 3.33 1.33
C ARG A 173 12.71 4.77 1.25
N VAL A 174 11.46 5.01 1.62
CA VAL A 174 10.84 6.35 1.59
C VAL A 174 11.60 7.34 2.49
N ALA A 175 12.06 6.90 3.66
CA ALA A 175 12.91 7.71 4.54
C ALA A 175 14.26 8.07 3.90
N GLN A 176 14.90 7.14 3.17
CA GLN A 176 16.13 7.42 2.41
C GLN A 176 15.88 8.44 1.28
N GLU A 177 14.79 8.29 0.53
CA GLU A 177 14.41 9.21 -0.55
C GLU A 177 14.07 10.61 -0.01
N LYS A 178 13.26 10.70 1.07
CA LYS A 178 12.98 11.93 1.83
C LYS A 178 14.27 12.63 2.26
N ASN A 179 15.22 11.89 2.85
CA ASN A 179 16.50 12.44 3.30
C ASN A 179 17.38 12.93 2.13
N LYS A 180 17.37 12.24 0.99
CA LYS A 180 18.04 12.70 -0.24
C LYS A 180 17.46 14.02 -0.74
N LEU A 181 16.13 14.11 -0.87
CA LEU A 181 15.43 15.35 -1.28
C LEU A 181 15.68 16.51 -0.32
N ILE A 182 15.68 16.26 1.00
CA ILE A 182 16.03 17.25 2.02
C ILE A 182 17.45 17.79 1.81
N ASN A 183 18.41 16.93 1.48
CA ASN A 183 19.80 17.33 1.22
C ASN A 183 19.94 18.14 -0.09
N ASP A 184 19.23 17.75 -1.15
CA ASP A 184 19.19 18.51 -2.40
C ASP A 184 18.55 19.91 -2.20
N ILE A 185 17.47 20.01 -1.42
CA ILE A 185 16.86 21.28 -1.02
C ILE A 185 17.84 22.13 -0.20
N LYS A 186 18.57 21.56 0.76
CA LYS A 186 19.60 22.28 1.54
C LYS A 186 20.71 22.81 0.63
N ARG A 187 21.19 22.00 -0.33
CA ARG A 187 22.20 22.40 -1.32
C ARG A 187 21.70 23.54 -2.21
N LEU A 188 20.46 23.45 -2.68
CA LEU A 188 19.83 24.47 -3.53
C LEU A 188 19.63 25.79 -2.77
N LYS A 189 19.14 25.75 -1.52
CA LYS A 189 19.04 26.93 -0.65
C LYS A 189 20.40 27.60 -0.44
N LYS A 190 21.47 26.84 -0.19
CA LYS A 190 22.84 27.36 -0.08
C LYS A 190 23.32 28.02 -1.37
N HIS A 191 22.98 27.45 -2.53
CA HIS A 191 23.31 28.03 -3.83
C HIS A 191 22.63 29.38 -4.06
N TYR A 192 21.32 29.49 -3.81
CA TYR A 192 20.60 30.76 -3.93
C TYR A 192 21.06 31.82 -2.91
N ALA A 193 21.37 31.42 -1.68
CA ALA A 193 21.97 32.33 -0.68
C ALA A 193 23.31 32.93 -1.15
N SER A 194 24.05 32.23 -2.02
CA SER A 194 25.31 32.75 -2.59
C SER A 194 25.09 33.79 -3.71
N TYR A 195 23.91 33.83 -4.34
CA TYR A 195 23.58 34.84 -5.35
C TYR A 195 23.04 36.16 -4.75
N GLU A 196 22.48 36.11 -3.54
CA GLU A 196 21.97 37.29 -2.82
C GLU A 196 22.98 38.46 -2.79
N PRO A 197 24.25 38.28 -2.35
CA PRO A 197 25.22 39.38 -2.33
C PRO A 197 25.55 39.90 -3.73
N THR A 198 25.63 39.04 -4.75
CA THR A 198 25.89 39.50 -6.13
C THR A 198 24.73 40.29 -6.73
N LEU A 199 23.48 39.96 -6.37
CA LEU A 199 22.31 40.74 -6.75
C LEU A 199 22.28 42.08 -6.00
N SER A 200 22.57 42.08 -4.70
CA SER A 200 22.70 43.28 -3.86
C SER A 200 23.79 44.23 -4.39
N GLU A 201 24.97 43.71 -4.75
CA GLU A 201 26.00 44.50 -5.42
C GLU A 201 25.53 45.11 -6.75
N LEU A 202 24.79 44.36 -7.57
CA LEU A 202 24.30 44.83 -8.87
C LEU A 202 23.25 45.94 -8.71
N THR A 203 22.34 45.82 -7.74
CA THR A 203 21.35 46.88 -7.44
C THR A 203 22.03 48.13 -6.87
N ASN A 204 23.07 47.98 -6.06
CA ASN A 204 23.89 49.10 -5.58
C ASN A 204 24.66 49.79 -6.72
N LYS A 205 25.28 49.02 -7.63
CA LYS A 205 25.94 49.56 -8.84
C LYS A 205 24.94 50.31 -9.73
N TYR A 206 23.73 49.79 -9.92
CA TYR A 206 22.65 50.47 -10.66
C TYR A 206 22.24 51.80 -10.01
N HIS A 207 21.98 51.84 -8.71
CA HIS A 207 21.63 53.08 -7.99
C HIS A 207 22.76 54.12 -8.06
N ASN A 208 24.02 53.69 -7.96
CA ASN A 208 25.16 54.59 -8.06
C ASN A 208 25.32 55.14 -9.49
N ALA A 209 25.15 54.31 -10.52
CA ALA A 209 25.15 54.76 -11.91
C ALA A 209 24.00 55.76 -12.20
N LEU A 210 22.83 55.55 -11.61
CA LEU A 210 21.68 56.47 -11.73
C LEU A 210 21.96 57.83 -11.06
N LYS A 211 22.56 57.83 -9.86
CA LYS A 211 23.02 59.05 -9.17
C LYS A 211 24.08 59.79 -9.98
N GLN A 212 25.09 59.09 -10.50
CA GLN A 212 26.14 59.66 -11.35
C GLN A 212 25.56 60.28 -12.62
N LYS A 213 24.67 59.57 -13.33
CA LYS A 213 23.93 60.12 -14.50
C LYS A 213 23.22 61.43 -14.16
N MET A 214 22.56 61.51 -13.00
CA MET A 214 21.86 62.71 -12.56
C MET A 214 22.84 63.88 -12.32
N LEU A 215 23.97 63.64 -11.64
CA LEU A 215 25.01 64.64 -11.42
C LEU A 215 25.60 65.15 -12.74
N THR A 216 26.01 64.25 -13.64
CA THR A 216 26.56 64.62 -14.96
C THR A 216 25.54 65.37 -15.81
N SER A 217 24.23 65.06 -15.69
CA SER A 217 23.18 65.85 -16.37
C SER A 217 23.15 67.29 -15.86
N LEU A 218 23.16 67.50 -14.54
CA LEU A 218 23.17 68.83 -13.92
C LEU A 218 24.44 69.62 -14.26
N GLU A 219 25.61 68.97 -14.31
CA GLU A 219 26.87 69.58 -14.74
C GLU A 219 26.81 70.00 -16.22
N LYS A 220 26.28 69.13 -17.09
CA LYS A 220 26.04 69.45 -18.50
C LYS A 220 25.05 70.60 -18.65
N ASP A 221 23.97 70.64 -17.88
CA ASP A 221 22.98 71.73 -17.91
C ASP A 221 23.58 73.06 -17.43
N ARG A 222 24.43 73.03 -16.38
CA ARG A 222 25.20 74.20 -15.93
C ARG A 222 26.19 74.69 -16.99
N ALA A 223 26.93 73.79 -17.65
CA ALA A 223 27.87 74.15 -18.71
C ALA A 223 27.15 74.71 -19.95
N VAL A 224 26.00 74.14 -20.33
CA VAL A 224 25.14 74.69 -21.39
C VAL A 224 24.62 76.08 -21.01
N GLY A 225 24.17 76.28 -19.76
CA GLY A 225 23.76 77.60 -19.26
C GLY A 225 24.88 78.65 -19.32
N GLN A 226 26.11 78.27 -18.97
CA GLN A 226 27.30 79.13 -19.12
C GLN A 226 27.60 79.45 -20.58
N LEU A 227 27.55 78.46 -21.48
CA LEU A 227 27.76 78.66 -22.92
C LEU A 227 26.69 79.56 -23.53
N SER A 228 25.41 79.38 -23.18
CA SER A 228 24.32 80.26 -23.62
C SER A 228 24.48 81.68 -23.09
N GLY A 229 24.92 81.85 -21.84
CA GLY A 229 25.27 83.15 -21.27
C GLY A 229 26.40 83.84 -22.03
N LEU A 230 27.52 83.15 -22.24
CA LEU A 230 28.66 83.66 -23.03
C LEU A 230 28.26 83.97 -24.48
N GLN A 231 27.42 83.14 -25.10
CA GLN A 231 26.89 83.37 -26.44
C GLN A 231 26.01 84.63 -26.50
N ALA A 232 25.20 84.90 -25.47
CA ALA A 232 24.43 86.13 -25.37
C ALA A 232 25.32 87.37 -25.20
N THR A 233 26.38 87.28 -24.37
CA THR A 233 27.38 88.36 -24.24
C THR A 233 28.12 88.60 -25.56
N LEU A 234 28.52 87.54 -26.27
CA LEU A 234 29.19 87.69 -27.58
C LEU A 234 28.23 88.24 -28.66
N ARG A 235 26.95 87.85 -28.64
CA ARG A 235 25.92 88.46 -29.51
C ARG A 235 25.74 89.95 -29.25
N THR A 236 25.77 90.39 -27.99
CA THR A 236 25.63 91.81 -27.64
C THR A 236 26.91 92.60 -27.95
N MET A 237 28.11 92.06 -27.74
CA MET A 237 29.35 92.73 -28.14
C MET A 237 29.52 92.81 -29.66
N ASN A 238 29.05 91.81 -30.41
CA ASN A 238 29.10 91.82 -31.87
C ASN A 238 28.04 92.76 -32.52
N CYS A 239 27.20 93.46 -31.75
CA CYS A 239 26.25 94.43 -32.33
C CYS A 239 26.91 95.76 -32.78
N GLY A 240 28.24 95.83 -32.79
CA GLY A 240 29.04 96.98 -33.26
C GLY A 240 29.91 96.71 -34.50
N GLN A 241 29.85 95.53 -35.12
CA GLN A 241 30.60 95.23 -36.35
C GLN A 241 29.73 94.46 -37.35
N ASP A 242 29.08 95.20 -38.24
CA ASP A 242 28.57 94.65 -39.49
C ASP A 242 29.73 94.22 -40.38
N ASN A 243 29.85 92.91 -40.63
CA ASN A 243 30.34 92.41 -41.93
C ASN A 243 29.88 90.97 -42.17
N ILE A 244 29.47 90.72 -43.40
CA ILE A 244 28.90 89.46 -43.90
C ILE A 244 30.02 88.46 -44.22
N ILE A 245 29.84 87.17 -43.89
CA ILE A 245 30.28 86.01 -44.70
C ILE A 245 29.61 84.73 -44.16
N PRO A 246 29.20 83.76 -45.01
CA PRO A 246 28.25 82.71 -44.61
C PRO A 246 28.92 81.45 -44.05
N LEU A 247 28.38 80.90 -42.96
CA LEU A 247 28.76 79.57 -42.48
C LEU A 247 27.98 78.47 -43.20
N ILE A 248 28.67 77.85 -44.13
CA ILE A 248 28.45 76.57 -44.82
C ILE A 248 27.33 75.69 -44.25
N SER A 249 26.41 75.30 -45.13
CA SER A 249 25.39 74.26 -44.91
C SER A 249 26.02 72.96 -44.38
N GLY A 250 25.63 72.56 -43.18
CA GLY A 250 26.22 71.42 -42.45
C GLY A 250 25.22 70.65 -41.59
N TYR A 251 23.91 70.75 -41.88
CA TYR A 251 22.87 70.04 -41.14
C TYR A 251 22.90 68.54 -41.45
N LYS A 252 23.80 67.79 -40.80
CA LYS A 252 23.67 66.32 -40.70
C LYS A 252 22.61 65.97 -39.67
N THR A 253 21.37 66.11 -40.13
CA THR A 253 20.16 65.39 -39.74
C THR A 253 20.46 64.05 -39.06
N TYR A 254 19.92 63.91 -37.84
CA TYR A 254 19.69 62.70 -37.04
C TYR A 254 20.52 61.44 -37.35
N ARG A 255 21.40 61.08 -36.41
CA ARG A 255 21.79 59.68 -36.22
C ARG A 255 20.94 59.07 -35.10
N GLU A 256 19.76 58.58 -35.47
CA GLU A 256 19.08 57.57 -34.66
C GLU A 256 19.96 56.33 -34.58
N CYS A 257 20.72 56.19 -33.49
CA CYS A 257 21.22 54.89 -33.10
C CYS A 257 20.03 54.07 -32.63
N LYS A 258 19.43 53.33 -33.58
CA LYS A 258 18.41 52.31 -33.35
C LYS A 258 18.77 51.53 -32.09
N THR A 259 17.92 51.63 -31.08
CA THR A 259 17.87 50.66 -29.99
C THR A 259 17.67 49.29 -30.62
N PHE A 260 18.56 48.33 -30.32
CA PHE A 260 18.41 46.96 -30.79
C PHE A 260 17.13 46.37 -30.19
N ALA A 261 16.11 46.21 -31.03
CA ALA A 261 14.94 45.42 -30.71
C ALA A 261 15.31 43.92 -30.74
N CYS A 262 15.95 43.42 -29.68
CA CYS A 262 16.17 41.98 -29.49
C CYS A 262 16.36 41.58 -28.01
N THR A 263 15.30 41.70 -27.20
CA THR A 263 15.16 40.92 -25.94
C THR A 263 13.74 40.89 -25.33
N GLN A 264 12.69 41.28 -26.06
CA GLN A 264 11.30 41.30 -25.54
C GLN A 264 10.25 40.63 -26.45
N LYS A 265 10.65 39.73 -27.38
CA LYS A 265 9.69 38.85 -28.07
C LYS A 265 9.49 37.51 -27.35
N THR A 266 10.54 36.94 -26.76
CA THR A 266 10.52 35.63 -26.10
C THR A 266 9.73 35.55 -24.78
N VAL A 267 9.38 36.68 -24.16
CA VAL A 267 8.67 36.70 -22.86
C VAL A 267 7.14 36.72 -23.04
N ASN A 268 6.64 37.27 -24.15
CA ASN A 268 5.19 37.40 -24.36
C ASN A 268 4.58 36.18 -25.08
N GLU A 269 5.34 35.47 -25.91
CA GLU A 269 4.86 34.22 -26.54
C GLU A 269 4.60 33.09 -25.52
N ILE A 270 5.33 33.05 -24.40
CA ILE A 270 5.11 32.07 -23.32
C ILE A 270 3.87 32.42 -22.47
N ARG A 271 3.40 33.67 -22.48
CA ARG A 271 2.25 34.13 -21.68
C ARG A 271 0.92 34.14 -22.44
N GLY A 272 0.95 34.03 -23.77
CA GLY A 272 -0.23 34.08 -24.64
C GLY A 272 -0.90 32.74 -24.96
N GLN A 273 -0.34 31.60 -24.51
CA GLN A 273 -0.89 30.25 -24.78
C GLN A 273 -1.65 29.64 -23.58
N LYS A 274 -2.13 30.48 -22.66
CA LYS A 274 -3.16 30.10 -21.69
C LYS A 274 -4.36 31.01 -21.91
N ASN A 275 -5.54 30.40 -21.98
CA ASN A 275 -6.84 30.96 -22.40
C ASN A 275 -7.01 30.96 -23.92
N ASP A 276 -7.51 29.84 -24.46
CA ASP A 276 -8.82 29.76 -25.13
C ASP A 276 -9.12 28.30 -25.55
N GLU A 277 -10.04 27.67 -24.82
CA GLU A 277 -10.80 26.46 -25.20
C GLU A 277 -12.10 26.95 -25.90
N PRO A 278 -12.64 26.26 -26.92
CA PRO A 278 -13.45 25.07 -26.63
C PRO A 278 -13.54 23.95 -27.71
N SER A 279 -13.74 22.68 -27.26
CA SER A 279 -14.81 21.70 -27.66
C SER A 279 -15.14 21.48 -29.17
N ASN A 280 -15.36 20.30 -29.78
CA ASN A 280 -15.53 18.86 -29.44
C ASN A 280 -15.47 18.06 -30.78
N ASP A 281 -15.60 16.73 -30.97
CA ASP A 281 -15.47 15.46 -30.21
C ASP A 281 -15.19 14.38 -31.29
N SER A 282 -14.37 13.35 -31.00
CA SER A 282 -14.54 11.97 -31.52
C SER A 282 -13.46 11.00 -30.99
N ARG A 283 -13.82 10.25 -29.94
CA ARG A 283 -13.60 8.79 -29.74
C ARG A 283 -12.37 8.13 -30.41
N GLU A 284 -11.47 7.55 -29.60
CA GLU A 284 -11.28 6.08 -29.50
C GLU A 284 -10.34 5.68 -28.34
N LEU A 285 -10.57 4.48 -27.76
CA LEU A 285 -9.85 3.94 -26.58
C LEU A 285 -8.64 3.08 -27.00
N PRO A 286 -7.45 3.22 -26.38
CA PRO A 286 -6.37 2.25 -26.54
C PRO A 286 -6.61 0.99 -25.69
N LYS A 287 -6.52 -0.18 -26.33
CA LYS A 287 -6.68 -1.51 -25.71
C LYS A 287 -5.44 -1.94 -24.91
N LYS A 288 -5.65 -2.84 -23.94
CA LYS A 288 -4.59 -3.58 -23.22
C LYS A 288 -3.59 -4.23 -24.20
N PRO A 289 -2.28 -4.29 -23.89
CA PRO A 289 -1.34 -5.11 -24.63
C PRO A 289 -1.61 -6.60 -24.38
N GLN A 290 -2.04 -7.33 -25.40
CA GLN A 290 -2.08 -8.79 -25.38
C GLN A 290 -0.70 -9.37 -25.73
N LYS A 291 -0.42 -10.55 -25.17
CA LYS A 291 0.77 -11.36 -25.48
C LYS A 291 0.88 -11.64 -26.98
N THR A 292 2.02 -11.36 -27.57
CA THR A 292 2.52 -12.09 -28.74
C THR A 292 3.49 -13.17 -28.29
N VAL A 293 3.22 -14.39 -28.72
CA VAL A 293 4.16 -15.53 -28.71
C VAL A 293 4.73 -15.63 -30.13
N GLU A 294 5.93 -16.21 -30.26
CA GLU A 294 6.79 -16.41 -31.46
C GLU A 294 8.03 -15.50 -31.46
N GLN A 295 9.27 -15.98 -31.72
CA GLN A 295 9.74 -17.31 -32.12
C GLN A 295 11.11 -17.62 -31.47
N LYS A 296 11.49 -18.91 -31.40
CA LYS A 296 12.80 -19.36 -30.90
C LYS A 296 13.93 -19.00 -31.87
N HIS A 297 15.05 -18.49 -31.37
CA HIS A 297 16.40 -18.78 -31.91
C HIS A 297 17.42 -18.94 -30.77
N SER A 298 18.51 -19.65 -31.05
CA SER A 298 19.44 -20.18 -30.06
C SER A 298 20.89 -19.74 -30.31
N LYS A 299 21.69 -19.81 -29.24
CA LYS A 299 23.17 -19.80 -29.16
C LYS A 299 23.87 -18.45 -28.94
N ASP A 300 24.40 -18.32 -27.73
CA ASP A 300 25.82 -18.18 -27.40
C ASP A 300 26.67 -17.18 -28.19
N SER A 301 27.13 -16.13 -27.52
CA SER A 301 28.40 -15.45 -27.80
C SER A 301 28.96 -14.78 -26.54
N GLU A 302 30.28 -14.70 -26.44
CA GLU A 302 31.04 -14.45 -25.21
C GLU A 302 31.11 -12.97 -24.80
N PHE A 303 31.40 -12.71 -23.52
CA PHE A 303 31.99 -11.45 -23.07
C PHE A 303 33.34 -11.70 -22.36
N PRO A 304 34.37 -10.86 -22.55
CA PRO A 304 35.73 -11.15 -22.08
C PRO A 304 35.95 -10.89 -20.58
N ARG A 305 37.04 -11.45 -20.05
CA ARG A 305 37.63 -11.09 -18.74
C ARG A 305 38.45 -9.80 -18.82
#